data_AF-A0A179SLX9-F1
#
_entry.id   AF-A0A179SLX9-F1
#
_cell.length_a   1.000
_cell.length_b   1.000
_cell.length_c   1.000
_cell.angle_alpha   90.00
_cell.angle_beta   90.00
_cell.angle_gamma   90.00
#
_symmetry.space_group_name_H-M   'P 1'
#
loop_
_entity.id
_entity.type
_entity.pdbx_description
1 polymer ?
#
loop_
_entity_poly.entity_id
_entity_poly.type
_entity_poly.pdbx_seq_one_letter_code
_entity_poly.pdbx_strand_id
1 'polypeptide(L)'
;MSIRESIEDKEIALIDILDVILDKGVAIKADLVISIAGVDLVYLDLRVLISSVESLVQAQHENRDTISSSHFDQQREELINATGQPNKWENSLGS
;
A
#
# COMPACT_ATOMS: atom_id res chain seq x y z
N MET A 1 14.45 15.60 44.35
CA MET A 1 13.92 15.01 43.10
C MET A 1 15.06 15.05 42.10
N SER A 2 15.62 13.87 41.84
CA SER A 2 17.00 13.69 41.39
C SER A 2 17.05 13.61 39.86
N ILE A 3 18.07 14.18 39.23
CA ILE A 3 18.27 14.21 37.76
C ILE A 3 18.09 12.83 37.09
N ARG A 4 18.29 11.75 37.84
CA ARG A 4 18.04 10.36 37.41
C ARG A 4 16.58 10.06 37.04
N GLU A 5 15.62 10.64 37.73
CA GLU A 5 14.19 10.48 37.46
C GLU A 5 13.84 11.12 36.09
N SER A 6 14.40 12.30 35.81
CA SER A 6 14.15 13.00 34.53
C SER A 6 14.75 12.33 33.30
N ILE A 7 15.81 11.52 33.45
CA ILE A 7 16.38 10.77 32.31
C ILE A 7 15.56 9.51 32.03
N GLU A 8 15.10 8.82 33.07
CA GLU A 8 14.24 7.63 32.94
C GLU A 8 12.90 8.02 32.32
N ASP A 9 12.29 9.12 32.76
CA ASP A 9 11.05 9.65 32.18
C ASP A 9 11.22 10.04 30.70
N LYS A 10 12.40 10.54 30.32
CA LYS A 10 12.70 10.95 28.94
C LYS A 10 12.98 9.75 28.02
N GLU A 11 13.61 8.70 28.53
CA GLU A 11 13.80 7.44 27.79
C GLU A 11 12.47 6.75 27.53
N ILE A 12 11.58 6.70 28.53
CA ILE A 12 10.22 6.15 28.37
C ILE A 12 9.45 6.94 27.31
N ALA A 13 9.49 8.28 27.36
CA ALA A 13 8.82 9.11 26.36
C ALA A 13 9.36 8.91 24.93
N LEU A 14 10.67 8.69 24.77
CA LEU A 14 11.27 8.45 23.45
C LEU A 14 10.87 7.08 22.89
N ILE A 15 10.77 6.08 23.76
CA ILE A 15 10.35 4.72 23.38
C ILE A 15 8.91 4.72 22.91
N ASP A 16 8.01 5.42 23.60
CA ASP A 16 6.60 5.55 23.23
C ASP A 16 6.42 6.26 21.88
N ILE A 17 7.22 7.31 21.64
CA ILE A 17 7.21 8.03 20.36
C ILE A 17 7.72 7.11 19.23
N LEU A 18 8.82 6.39 19.47
CA LEU A 18 9.40 5.50 18.48
C LEU A 18 8.45 4.36 18.13
N ASP A 19 7.78 3.78 19.12
CA ASP A 19 6.79 2.71 18.94
C ASP A 19 5.63 3.18 18.04
N VAL A 20 5.06 4.35 18.33
CA VAL A 20 4.01 4.95 17.49
C VAL A 20 4.49 5.19 16.06
N ILE A 21 5.72 5.67 15.86
CA ILE A 21 6.28 5.92 14.53
C ILE A 21 6.55 4.61 13.78
N LEU A 22 7.04 3.57 14.47
CA LEU A 22 7.33 2.26 13.86
C LEU A 22 6.04 1.54 13.47
N ASP A 23 5.02 1.57 14.33
CA ASP A 23 3.75 0.87 14.11
C ASP A 23 2.83 1.60 13.13
N LYS A 24 2.61 2.90 13.33
CA LYS A 24 1.62 3.68 12.55
C LYS A 24 2.25 4.46 11.41
N GLY A 25 3.54 4.76 11.47
CA GLY A 25 4.18 5.68 10.56
C GLY A 25 3.79 7.15 10.77
N VAL A 26 4.44 8.03 10.01
CA VAL A 26 4.25 9.48 10.03
C VAL A 26 4.02 9.97 8.61
N ALA A 27 2.90 10.65 8.38
CA ALA A 27 2.62 11.35 7.13
C ALA A 27 3.01 12.83 7.25
N ILE A 28 3.87 13.30 6.36
CA ILE A 28 4.34 14.69 6.28
C ILE A 28 3.79 15.31 5.00
N LYS A 29 3.19 16.50 5.12
CA LYS A 29 2.83 17.35 3.99
C LYS A 29 3.69 18.60 4.01
N ALA A 30 4.24 18.96 2.86
CA ALA A 30 5.04 20.15 2.69
C ALA A 30 4.80 20.73 1.28
N ASP A 31 5.04 22.01 1.13
CA ASP A 31 5.12 22.68 -0.17
C ASP A 31 6.52 23.24 -0.37
N LEU A 32 6.96 23.31 -1.62
CA LEU A 32 8.25 23.87 -1.99
C LEU A 32 8.09 24.71 -3.26
N VAL A 33 8.57 25.95 -3.21
CA VAL A 33 8.65 26.84 -4.37
C VAL A 33 10.10 27.07 -4.73
N ILE A 34 10.44 26.90 -6.00
CA ILE A 34 11.77 27.21 -6.54
C ILE A 34 11.64 28.48 -7.38
N SER A 35 12.34 29.52 -6.95
CA SER A 35 12.30 30.84 -7.56
C SER A 35 13.68 31.25 -8.07
N ILE A 36 13.72 31.92 -9.22
CA ILE A 36 14.96 32.48 -9.79
C ILE A 36 14.71 33.96 -10.10
N ALA A 37 15.63 34.83 -9.67
CA ALA A 37 15.55 36.28 -9.86
C ALA A 37 14.22 36.91 -9.38
N GLY A 38 13.64 36.36 -8.31
CA GLY A 38 12.38 36.83 -7.74
C GLY A 38 11.12 36.38 -8.50
N VAL A 39 11.27 35.47 -9.47
CA VAL A 39 10.15 34.84 -10.18
C VAL A 39 10.03 33.38 -9.75
N ASP A 40 8.83 32.99 -9.32
CA ASP A 40 8.50 31.62 -8.96
C ASP A 40 8.37 30.78 -10.24
N LEU A 41 9.18 29.73 -10.36
CA LEU A 41 9.21 28.88 -11.56
C LEU A 41 8.50 27.55 -11.34
N VAL A 42 8.68 26.97 -10.15
CA VAL A 42 8.21 25.61 -9.85
C VAL A 42 7.57 25.60 -8.48
N TYR A 43 6.34 25.07 -8.42
CA TYR A 43 5.65 24.74 -7.17
C TYR A 43 5.56 23.22 -7.05
N LEU A 44 5.92 22.68 -5.90
CA LEU A 44 5.89 21.26 -5.58
C LEU A 44 5.02 21.05 -4.33
N ASP A 45 4.01 20.19 -4.46
CA ASP A 45 3.25 19.65 -3.32
C ASP A 45 3.89 18.31 -2.93
N LEU A 46 4.49 18.25 -1.74
CA LEU A 46 5.26 17.11 -1.25
C LEU A 46 4.47 16.38 -0.16
N ARG A 47 4.22 15.10 -0.39
CA ARG A 47 3.59 14.20 0.60
C ARG A 47 4.49 13.00 0.81
N VAL A 48 4.96 12.82 2.03
CA VAL A 48 5.91 11.78 2.41
C VAL A 48 5.30 10.93 3.52
N LEU A 49 5.33 9.61 3.38
CA LEU A 49 4.99 8.68 4.45
C LEU A 49 6.28 8.00 4.92
N ILE A 50 6.56 8.10 6.22
CA ILE A 50 7.68 7.42 6.88
C ILE A 50 7.06 6.31 7.72
N SER A 51 7.41 5.05 7.49
CA SER A 51 6.96 3.93 8.33
C SER A 51 8.04 2.86 8.43
N SER A 52 7.85 1.90 9.33
CA SER A 52 8.75 0.74 9.43
C SER A 52 8.85 0.01 8.09
N VAL A 53 10.04 -0.54 7.81
CA VAL A 53 10.33 -1.31 6.60
C VAL A 53 9.41 -2.53 6.51
N GLU A 54 9.12 -3.19 7.63
CA GLU A 54 8.20 -4.32 7.70
C GLU A 54 6.79 -3.93 7.23
N SER A 55 6.25 -2.83 7.74
CA SER A 55 4.95 -2.28 7.34
C SER A 55 4.92 -1.85 5.86
N LEU A 56 6.02 -1.30 5.34
CA LEU A 56 6.13 -0.95 3.92
C LEU A 56 6.16 -2.19 3.02
N VAL A 57 6.91 -3.23 3.40
CA VAL A 57 7.01 -4.48 2.62
C VAL A 57 5.68 -5.24 2.63
N GLN A 58 4.94 -5.23 3.74
CA GLN A 58 3.60 -5.81 3.85
C GLN A 58 2.62 -5.10 2.89
N ALA A 59 2.59 -3.77 2.90
CA ALA A 59 1.72 -2.98 2.03
C ALA A 59 2.04 -3.16 0.53
N GLN A 60 3.29 -3.45 0.18
CA GLN A 60 3.70 -3.71 -1.21
C GLN A 60 3.32 -5.11 -1.71
N HIS A 61 3.25 -6.11 -0.81
CA HIS A 61 2.82 -7.47 -1.19
C HIS A 61 1.33 -7.50 -1.53
N GLU A 62 0.48 -6.85 -0.74
CA GLU A 62 -0.97 -6.84 -0.97
C GLU A 62 -1.36 -6.23 -2.33
N ASN A 63 -0.58 -5.25 -2.82
CA ASN A 63 -0.84 -4.60 -4.11
C ASN A 63 -0.34 -5.38 -5.34
N ARG A 64 0.44 -6.46 -5.15
CA ARG A 64 0.97 -7.27 -6.27
C ARG A 64 0.18 -8.56 -6.54
N ASP A 65 -0.67 -9.00 -5.62
CA ASP A 65 -1.36 -10.28 -5.73
C ASP A 65 -2.68 -10.22 -6.53
N THR A 66 -3.19 -9.04 -6.87
CA THR A 66 -4.49 -8.91 -7.56
C THR A 66 -4.41 -8.98 -9.09
N ILE A 67 -3.21 -9.15 -9.67
CA ILE A 67 -3.03 -9.52 -11.08
C ILE A 67 -2.33 -10.88 -11.15
N SER A 68 -2.73 -11.81 -10.28
CA SER A 68 -2.27 -13.19 -10.31
C SER A 68 -2.90 -13.94 -11.49
N SER A 69 -2.04 -14.58 -12.29
CA SER A 69 -2.37 -15.42 -13.46
C SER A 69 -3.45 -16.47 -13.19
N SER A 70 -3.63 -16.86 -11.93
CA SER A 70 -4.65 -17.82 -11.50
C SER A 70 -6.10 -17.41 -11.85
N HIS A 71 -6.42 -16.11 -11.86
CA HIS A 71 -7.77 -15.64 -12.27
C HIS A 71 -7.97 -15.70 -13.79
N PHE A 72 -6.89 -15.56 -14.57
CA PHE A 72 -6.94 -15.66 -16.02
C PHE A 72 -7.05 -17.11 -16.47
N ASP A 73 -6.43 -18.04 -15.74
CA ASP A 73 -6.52 -19.48 -16.02
C ASP A 73 -7.97 -20.00 -15.89
N GLN A 74 -8.73 -19.53 -14.89
CA GLN A 74 -10.17 -19.88 -14.75
C GLN A 74 -11.01 -19.37 -15.93
N GLN A 75 -10.81 -18.12 -16.36
CA GLN A 75 -11.54 -17.58 -17.52
C GLN A 75 -11.20 -18.30 -18.82
N ARG A 76 -9.94 -18.75 -18.98
CA ARG A 76 -9.53 -19.54 -20.15
C ARG A 76 -10.19 -20.92 -20.16
N GLU A 77 -10.29 -21.59 -19.01
CA GLU A 77 -10.99 -22.88 -18.90
C GLU A 77 -12.47 -22.73 -19.26
N GLU A 78 -13.14 -21.66 -18.81
CA GLU A 78 -14.54 -21.40 -19.15
C GLU A 78 -14.77 -21.20 -20.66
N LEU A 79 -13.89 -20.45 -21.34
CA LEU A 79 -13.97 -20.22 -22.78
C LEU A 79 -13.71 -21.50 -23.60
N ILE A 80 -12.75 -22.33 -23.16
CA ILE A 80 -12.45 -23.62 -23.80
C ILE A 80 -13.62 -24.58 -23.64
N ASN A 81 -14.27 -24.58 -22.47
CA ASN A 81 -15.45 -25.41 -22.23
C ASN A 81 -16.67 -24.95 -23.06
N ALA A 82 -16.88 -23.63 -23.21
CA ALA A 82 -17.98 -23.07 -24.00
C ALA A 82 -17.83 -23.30 -25.51
N THR A 83 -16.59 -23.35 -26.02
CA THR A 83 -16.33 -23.61 -27.45
C THR A 83 -16.12 -25.09 -27.78
N GLY A 84 -15.92 -25.95 -26.77
CA GLY A 84 -15.65 -27.38 -26.93
C GLY A 84 -16.89 -28.30 -26.93
N GLN A 85 -18.09 -27.82 -26.58
CA GLN A 85 -19.29 -28.67 -26.48
C GLN A 85 -20.48 -28.14 -27.30
N PRO A 86 -20.50 -28.41 -28.62
CA PRO A 86 -21.59 -27.97 -29.51
C PRO A 86 -22.95 -28.62 -29.21
N ASN A 87 -23.00 -29.73 -28.46
CA ASN A 87 -24.21 -30.53 -28.25
C ASN A 87 -24.84 -30.39 -26.85
N LYS A 88 -24.29 -29.55 -25.95
CA LYS A 88 -24.80 -29.39 -24.57
C LYS A 88 -26.23 -28.83 -24.52
N TRP A 89 -26.66 -28.09 -25.53
CA TRP A 89 -27.99 -27.46 -25.58
C TRP A 89 -29.02 -28.29 -26.36
N GLU A 90 -28.58 -29.27 -27.14
CA GLU A 90 -29.43 -30.05 -28.06
C GLU A 90 -30.30 -31.08 -27.31
N ASN A 91 -29.86 -31.54 -26.15
CA ASN A 91 -30.55 -32.60 -25.40
C ASN A 91 -31.61 -32.08 -24.41
N SER A 92 -31.89 -30.77 -24.41
CA SER A 92 -32.75 -30.12 -23.40
C SER A 92 -34.18 -29.80 -23.87
N LEU A 93 -34.55 -30.16 -25.10
CA LEU A 93 -35.88 -29.89 -25.69
C LEU A 93 -36.64 -31.16 -26.12
N GLY A 94 -36.22 -32.34 -25.67
CA GLY A 94 -36.92 -33.60 -25.92
C GLY A 94 -37.60 -34.15 -24.67
N SER A 95 -38.86 -33.78 -24.44
CA SER A 95 -39.84 -34.50 -23.62
C SER A 95 -41.19 -34.46 -24.31
#